data_AF-A0A8C3SRJ0-F1
#
_entry.id   AF-A0A8C3SRJ0-F1
#
_cell.length_a   1.000
_cell.length_b   1.000
_cell.length_c   1.000
_cell.angle_alpha   90.00
_cell.angle_beta   90.00
_cell.angle_gamma   90.00
#
_symmetry.space_group_name_H-M   'P 1'
#
loop_
_entity.id
_entity.type
_entity.pdbx_description
1 polymer ?
#
loop_
_entity_poly.entity_id
_entity_poly.type
_entity_poly.pdbx_seq_one_letter_code
_entity_poly.pdbx_strand_id
1 'polypeptide(L)'
;LDLPGHYLQTNRKLYFSISEEEGDDHFEIDSSTGDLFLSKELDYETTSHFLLRVVMKDYNKNPPQNYTVFLSIDVEDQNDHCPYFQDNFIVIGIEENVPVGTLVYTFNAKDGDGSFLNSRVQYSIETSDSDQAINLTERRLGSLTNAEVSSLVHHVIAEDPDEGRNGQVTYHILSGNQNEAFLLDKTTGELLASHSLDREDANNFTLIIECHDLGSPPRSSTTQLQITVLDENDNSPIFAKNYYQTSVREDLEEGSVILELFASDEDDGLNGEVMYSLIDDTLGAFTVNSTTGAIVTTKALDRETKSQYAFRAVASDCSIQGPRSTTVNIMVHIDDVNDNSPVFPQNPFKVYVPPETSVNQTIATVRAADVDLGPNVHHGPKGSMMCCLRAIVGFLAPAHIQQSATHIRQDAPFSKRRKGCCTACSSLTLDNP
;
A
#
# COMPACT_ATOMS: atom_id res chain seq x y z
N LEU A 1 44.33 110.01 -15.63
CA LEU A 1 45.54 109.18 -15.80
C LEU A 1 45.16 108.04 -16.72
N ASP A 2 45.90 107.96 -17.83
CA ASP A 2 45.64 107.26 -19.09
C ASP A 2 45.45 105.73 -19.03
N LEU A 3 44.78 105.20 -20.07
CA LEU A 3 44.86 103.80 -20.57
C LEU A 3 46.26 103.54 -21.17
N PRO A 4 46.84 102.31 -21.18
CA PRO A 4 46.36 101.12 -21.92
C PRO A 4 46.62 99.78 -21.16
N GLY A 5 46.25 98.57 -21.54
CA GLY A 5 45.76 97.95 -22.76
C GLY A 5 46.28 96.50 -22.79
N HIS A 6 45.42 95.57 -23.21
CA HIS A 6 45.76 94.34 -23.94
C HIS A 6 46.21 93.04 -23.23
N TYR A 7 45.45 91.97 -23.55
CA TYR A 7 45.79 90.54 -23.64
C TYR A 7 46.03 89.79 -22.30
N LEU A 8 45.32 88.73 -21.89
CA LEU A 8 44.43 87.77 -22.54
C LEU A 8 43.37 87.28 -21.52
N GLN A 9 42.09 87.30 -21.88
CA GLN A 9 41.21 86.21 -21.48
C GLN A 9 41.82 84.95 -22.10
N THR A 10 42.56 84.19 -21.29
CA THR A 10 42.96 82.85 -21.70
C THR A 10 41.67 82.05 -21.76
N ASN A 11 41.16 81.90 -22.97
CA ASN A 11 40.10 80.97 -23.32
C ASN A 11 40.71 79.58 -23.05
N ARG A 12 40.65 79.13 -21.79
CA ARG A 12 41.21 77.86 -21.33
C ARG A 12 40.43 76.75 -22.03
N LYS A 13 40.91 76.31 -23.19
CA LYS A 13 40.36 75.14 -23.89
C LYS A 13 40.92 73.89 -23.25
N LEU A 14 40.18 73.39 -22.27
CA LEU A 14 40.36 72.07 -21.69
C LEU A 14 39.56 71.09 -22.55
N TYR A 15 40.11 69.91 -22.80
CA TYR A 15 39.38 68.84 -23.47
C TYR A 15 39.32 67.60 -22.60
N PHE A 16 38.13 67.00 -22.55
CA PHE A 16 37.84 65.82 -21.77
C PHE A 16 37.65 64.61 -22.70
N SER A 17 38.12 63.45 -22.25
CA SER A 17 37.94 62.17 -22.96
C SER A 17 38.03 61.02 -21.96
N ILE A 18 37.23 59.98 -22.15
CA ILE A 18 37.37 58.70 -21.44
C ILE A 18 38.43 57.87 -22.17
N SER A 19 39.31 57.17 -21.46
CA SER A 19 40.34 56.34 -22.11
C SER A 19 39.77 55.06 -22.70
N GLU A 20 40.05 54.80 -23.97
CA GLU A 20 39.55 53.65 -24.77
C GLU A 20 40.03 52.26 -24.30
N GLU A 21 40.88 52.17 -23.26
CA GLU A 21 41.42 50.91 -22.75
C GLU A 21 40.41 50.07 -21.95
N GLU A 22 39.27 50.65 -21.53
CA GLU A 22 38.27 50.00 -20.67
C GLU A 22 37.05 49.42 -21.42
N GLY A 23 36.93 49.65 -22.75
CA GLY A 23 35.93 48.98 -23.60
C GLY A 23 34.45 49.25 -23.26
N ASP A 24 34.18 50.20 -22.37
CA ASP A 24 32.85 50.51 -21.88
C ASP A 24 32.16 51.56 -22.76
N ASP A 25 31.00 51.20 -23.31
CA ASP A 25 30.18 52.03 -24.20
C ASP A 25 28.86 52.47 -23.56
N HIS A 26 28.73 52.34 -22.23
CA HIS A 26 27.59 52.86 -21.48
C HIS A 26 27.68 54.37 -21.21
N PHE A 27 28.88 54.98 -21.26
CA PHE A 27 29.08 56.39 -20.96
C PHE A 27 29.84 57.16 -22.04
N GLU A 28 29.34 58.34 -22.39
CA GLU A 28 29.98 59.30 -23.29
C GLU A 28 30.25 60.64 -22.57
N ILE A 29 31.35 61.31 -22.89
CA ILE A 29 31.70 62.63 -22.30
C ILE A 29 31.74 63.73 -23.36
N ASP A 30 31.09 64.86 -23.11
CA ASP A 30 31.25 66.04 -23.96
C ASP A 30 32.67 66.59 -23.82
N SER A 31 33.40 66.58 -24.93
CA SER A 31 34.81 66.96 -24.94
C SER A 31 35.10 68.41 -24.55
N SER A 32 34.08 69.29 -24.57
CA SER A 32 34.22 70.73 -24.34
C SER A 32 33.65 71.19 -23.00
N THR A 33 32.57 70.58 -22.51
CA THR A 33 31.95 70.90 -21.22
C THR A 33 32.39 69.95 -20.11
N GLY A 34 32.74 68.71 -20.46
CA GLY A 34 33.04 67.64 -19.51
C GLY A 34 31.80 66.97 -18.93
N ASP A 35 30.60 67.24 -19.46
CA ASP A 35 29.37 66.60 -19.05
C ASP A 35 29.37 65.12 -19.49
N LEU A 36 28.96 64.24 -18.58
CA LEU A 36 28.88 62.80 -18.82
C LEU A 36 27.43 62.41 -19.14
N PHE A 37 27.23 61.63 -20.18
CA PHE A 37 25.93 61.15 -20.64
C PHE A 37 25.92 59.63 -20.66
N LEU A 38 24.76 59.07 -20.36
CA LEU A 38 24.51 57.65 -20.49
C LEU A 38 24.11 57.35 -21.95
N SER A 39 24.86 56.47 -22.61
CA SER A 39 24.65 56.06 -24.01
C SER A 39 23.95 54.70 -24.15
N LYS A 40 23.89 53.90 -23.08
CA LYS A 40 23.17 52.62 -23.02
C LYS A 40 22.48 52.42 -21.68
N GLU A 41 21.43 51.61 -21.69
CA GLU A 41 20.74 51.20 -20.46
C GLU A 41 21.72 50.48 -19.52
N LEU A 42 21.59 50.76 -18.22
CA LEU A 42 22.37 50.12 -17.17
C LEU A 42 21.60 48.92 -16.64
N ASP A 43 22.32 47.85 -16.34
CA ASP A 43 21.80 46.63 -15.75
C ASP A 43 22.73 46.27 -14.59
N TYR A 44 22.20 46.38 -13.36
CA TYR A 44 22.98 46.22 -12.13
C TYR A 44 23.45 44.76 -11.97
N GLU A 45 22.61 43.80 -12.36
CA GLU A 45 22.86 42.36 -12.31
C GLU A 45 24.02 41.97 -13.23
N THR A 46 24.18 42.70 -14.33
CA THR A 46 25.30 42.54 -15.25
C THR A 46 26.55 43.30 -14.79
N THR A 47 26.43 44.57 -14.38
CA THR A 47 27.56 45.39 -13.93
C THR A 47 27.13 46.47 -12.93
N SER A 48 27.51 46.29 -11.67
CA SER A 48 27.13 47.18 -10.56
C SER A 48 28.08 48.35 -10.31
N HIS A 49 29.25 48.36 -10.95
CA HIS A 49 30.27 49.39 -10.75
C HIS A 49 31.10 49.63 -11.99
N PHE A 50 31.24 50.89 -12.37
CA PHE A 50 32.10 51.34 -13.44
C PHE A 50 33.21 52.23 -12.88
N LEU A 51 34.44 51.94 -13.29
CA LEU A 51 35.58 52.79 -13.00
C LEU A 51 36.07 53.35 -14.34
N LEU A 52 35.80 54.62 -14.58
CA LEU A 52 36.19 55.31 -15.81
C LEU A 52 37.42 56.16 -15.58
N ARG A 53 38.44 55.99 -16.42
CA ARG A 53 39.58 56.92 -16.42
C ARG A 53 39.33 58.11 -17.34
N VAL A 54 39.03 59.26 -16.74
CA VAL A 54 38.81 60.53 -17.46
C VAL A 54 40.13 61.29 -17.59
N VAL A 55 40.49 61.62 -18.82
CA VAL A 55 41.70 62.39 -19.16
C VAL A 55 41.30 63.81 -19.53
N MET A 56 41.80 64.79 -18.77
CA MET A 56 41.75 66.20 -19.11
C MET A 56 43.06 66.63 -19.75
N LYS A 57 43.00 67.16 -20.96
CA LYS A 57 44.18 67.68 -21.67
C LYS A 57 44.18 69.20 -21.66
N ASP A 58 45.21 69.79 -21.06
CA ASP A 58 45.46 71.22 -21.11
C ASP A 58 46.47 71.53 -22.23
N TYR A 59 45.96 72.01 -23.36
CA TYR A 59 46.75 72.40 -24.53
C TYR A 59 47.42 73.78 -24.38
N ASN A 60 47.21 74.48 -23.27
CA ASN A 60 47.83 75.79 -23.03
C ASN A 60 49.25 75.67 -22.45
N LYS A 61 49.72 74.46 -22.15
CA LYS A 61 51.10 74.14 -21.74
C LYS A 61 51.83 73.43 -22.86
N ASN A 62 53.14 73.66 -22.99
CA ASN A 62 53.97 72.98 -23.98
C ASN A 62 55.14 72.25 -23.29
N PRO A 63 55.18 70.91 -23.28
CA PRO A 63 54.21 70.00 -23.89
C PRO A 63 52.82 70.04 -23.20
N PRO A 64 51.73 69.67 -23.89
CA PRO A 64 50.39 69.58 -23.31
C PRO A 64 50.41 68.74 -22.05
N GLN A 65 49.77 69.23 -20.99
CA GLN A 65 49.75 68.53 -19.72
C GLN A 65 48.45 67.74 -19.60
N ASN A 66 48.58 66.42 -19.42
CA ASN A 66 47.45 65.56 -19.16
C ASN A 66 47.26 65.43 -17.66
N TYR A 67 46.02 65.58 -17.23
CA TYR A 67 45.56 65.29 -15.89
C TYR A 67 44.58 64.14 -15.99
N THR A 68 44.68 63.17 -15.08
CA THR A 68 43.82 62.00 -15.10
C THR A 68 43.13 61.87 -13.77
N VAL A 69 41.82 61.66 -13.83
CA VAL A 69 40.99 61.36 -12.67
C VAL A 69 40.27 60.04 -12.95
N PHE A 70 40.12 59.23 -11.90
CA PHE A 70 39.27 58.05 -11.96
C PHE A 70 37.89 58.45 -11.43
N LEU A 71 36.87 58.23 -12.26
CA LEU A 71 35.48 58.40 -11.90
C LEU A 71 34.92 57.03 -11.56
N SER A 72 34.49 56.88 -10.32
CA SER A 72 33.79 55.71 -9.82
C SER A 72 32.30 55.97 -9.93
N ILE A 73 31.58 55.12 -10.67
CA ILE A 73 30.13 55.17 -10.81
C ILE A 73 29.58 53.88 -10.23
N ASP A 74 28.89 54.01 -9.11
CA ASP A 74 28.13 52.91 -8.50
C ASP A 74 26.73 52.93 -9.11
N VAL A 75 26.29 51.80 -9.65
CA VAL A 75 24.91 51.63 -10.13
C VAL A 75 24.03 51.31 -8.91
N GLU A 76 22.90 51.99 -8.80
CA GLU A 76 21.93 51.67 -7.76
C GLU A 76 21.01 50.55 -8.25
N ASP A 77 21.04 49.42 -7.53
CA ASP A 77 20.18 48.27 -7.75
C ASP A 77 18.69 48.63 -7.68
N GLN A 78 17.91 48.14 -8.63
CA GLN A 78 16.44 48.27 -8.66
C GLN A 78 15.84 46.88 -8.50
N ASN A 79 14.69 46.78 -7.81
CA ASN A 79 14.02 45.50 -7.63
C ASN A 79 13.25 45.11 -8.91
N ASP A 80 13.97 44.74 -9.96
CA ASP A 80 13.42 44.41 -11.27
C ASP A 80 13.46 42.91 -11.60
N HIS A 81 14.08 42.11 -10.73
CA HIS A 81 13.89 40.67 -10.69
C HIS A 81 12.88 40.30 -9.59
N CYS A 82 12.19 39.19 -9.84
CA CYS A 82 11.24 38.63 -8.89
C CYS A 82 11.83 37.34 -8.30
N PRO A 83 11.57 37.04 -7.02
CA PRO A 83 12.00 35.77 -6.43
C PRO A 83 11.28 34.61 -7.13
N TYR A 84 12.04 33.59 -7.52
CA TYR A 84 11.52 32.42 -8.22
C TYR A 84 11.95 31.12 -7.53
N PHE A 85 11.09 30.11 -7.59
CA PHE A 85 11.41 28.75 -7.20
C PHE A 85 12.07 28.02 -8.37
N GLN A 86 13.02 27.12 -8.09
CA GLN A 86 13.70 26.36 -9.15
C GLN A 86 12.76 25.36 -9.85
N ASP A 87 11.72 24.92 -9.15
CA ASP A 87 10.71 23.99 -9.63
C ASP A 87 9.35 24.69 -9.77
N ASN A 88 8.71 24.54 -10.92
CA ASN A 88 7.42 25.18 -11.23
C ASN A 88 6.22 24.48 -10.56
N PHE A 89 6.42 23.27 -10.05
CA PHE A 89 5.44 22.53 -9.26
C PHE A 89 6.18 21.49 -8.40
N ILE A 90 5.67 21.24 -7.20
CA ILE A 90 6.28 20.33 -6.24
C ILE A 90 5.20 19.34 -5.81
N VAL A 91 5.48 18.05 -6.00
CA VAL A 91 4.63 16.96 -5.51
C VAL A 91 5.22 16.49 -4.19
N ILE A 92 4.44 16.60 -3.12
CA ILE A 92 4.85 16.21 -1.77
C ILE A 92 3.89 15.11 -1.32
N GLY A 93 4.42 13.90 -1.09
CA GLY A 93 3.69 12.85 -0.37
C GLY A 93 3.89 13.05 1.13
N ILE A 94 2.80 13.07 1.89
CA ILE A 94 2.83 13.21 3.35
C ILE A 94 2.03 12.04 3.91
N GLU A 95 2.65 11.28 4.82
CA GLU A 95 1.97 10.21 5.56
C GLU A 95 1.04 10.83 6.61
N GLU A 96 -0.16 10.28 6.78
CA GLU A 96 -1.24 10.87 7.59
C GLU A 96 -0.96 10.97 9.11
N ASN A 97 0.03 10.22 9.63
CA ASN A 97 0.34 10.14 11.06
C ASN A 97 1.67 10.82 11.46
N VAL A 98 2.21 11.69 10.60
CA VAL A 98 3.47 12.39 10.85
C VAL A 98 3.36 13.31 12.08
N PRO A 99 4.27 13.19 13.08
CA PRO A 99 4.23 14.01 14.28
C PRO A 99 4.31 15.52 13.98
N VAL A 100 3.55 16.32 14.72
CA VAL A 100 3.58 17.79 14.65
C VAL A 100 5.01 18.30 14.85
N GLY A 101 5.47 19.14 13.91
CA GLY A 101 6.82 19.70 13.90
C GLY A 101 7.82 18.95 13.01
N THR A 102 7.37 17.92 12.29
CA THR A 102 8.21 17.23 11.29
C THR A 102 8.48 18.15 10.09
N LEU A 103 9.75 18.23 9.67
CA LEU A 103 10.14 18.96 8.46
C LEU A 103 9.69 18.18 7.22
N VAL A 104 8.69 18.71 6.51
CA VAL A 104 8.09 18.06 5.34
C VAL A 104 8.85 18.39 4.04
N TYR A 105 9.26 19.65 3.87
CA TYR A 105 9.98 20.10 2.67
C TYR A 105 10.75 21.39 2.96
N THR A 106 11.86 21.62 2.28
CA THR A 106 12.64 22.87 2.39
C THR A 106 12.59 23.61 1.06
N PHE A 107 11.92 24.75 1.04
CA PHE A 107 11.86 25.62 -0.13
C PHE A 107 13.17 26.39 -0.30
N ASN A 108 13.56 26.59 -1.56
CA ASN A 108 14.74 27.37 -1.92
C ASN A 108 14.41 28.25 -3.13
N ALA A 109 13.90 29.44 -2.87
CA ALA A 109 13.72 30.47 -3.88
C ALA A 109 15.01 31.27 -4.06
N LYS A 110 15.22 31.76 -5.28
CA LYS A 110 16.33 32.63 -5.66
C LYS A 110 15.77 33.93 -6.17
N ASP A 111 16.46 35.01 -5.90
CA ASP A 111 16.19 36.31 -6.49
C ASP A 111 17.33 36.68 -7.43
N GLY A 112 16.99 37.35 -8.53
CA GLY A 112 17.95 37.81 -9.52
C GLY A 112 18.67 39.10 -9.10
N ASP A 113 18.04 39.92 -8.26
CA ASP A 113 18.57 41.22 -7.85
C ASP A 113 19.91 41.07 -7.11
N GLY A 114 20.89 41.93 -7.42
CA GLY A 114 22.25 41.73 -6.91
C GLY A 114 22.54 42.33 -5.53
N SER A 115 21.73 43.26 -5.00
CA SER A 115 21.94 43.83 -3.66
C SER A 115 21.25 43.00 -2.57
N PHE A 116 21.90 42.88 -1.41
CA PHE A 116 21.36 42.07 -0.30
C PHE A 116 19.95 42.48 0.16
N LEU A 117 19.54 43.74 -0.03
CA LEU A 117 18.22 44.20 0.41
C LEU A 117 17.12 43.83 -0.59
N ASN A 118 17.40 43.89 -1.89
CA ASN A 118 16.45 43.54 -2.94
C ASN A 118 16.44 42.02 -3.17
N SER A 119 17.59 41.36 -3.02
CA SER A 119 17.73 39.90 -3.14
C SER A 119 17.27 39.10 -1.91
N ARG A 120 16.72 39.76 -0.87
CA ARG A 120 16.41 39.12 0.40
C ARG A 120 15.08 38.39 0.32
N VAL A 121 15.16 37.09 0.10
CA VAL A 121 13.99 36.22 0.12
C VAL A 121 13.52 35.95 1.56
N GLN A 122 12.29 36.34 1.87
CA GLN A 122 11.59 35.96 3.10
C GLN A 122 10.45 35.02 2.74
N TYR A 123 10.45 33.84 3.37
CA TYR A 123 9.37 32.88 3.20
C TYR A 123 8.27 33.16 4.22
N SER A 124 7.06 33.35 3.73
CA SER A 124 5.84 33.38 4.55
C SER A 124 4.85 32.41 3.96
N ILE A 125 4.17 31.67 4.83
CA ILE A 125 2.96 30.97 4.46
C ILE A 125 1.84 31.99 4.63
N GLU A 126 1.18 32.35 3.54
CA GLU A 126 0.02 33.24 3.63
C GLU A 126 -1.14 32.46 4.24
N THR A 127 -1.32 32.61 5.55
CA THR A 127 -2.55 32.22 6.24
C THR A 127 -3.47 33.43 6.24
N SER A 128 -4.63 33.36 5.61
CA SER A 128 -5.60 34.45 5.64
C SER A 128 -6.16 34.63 7.06
N ASP A 129 -5.57 35.53 7.84
CA ASP A 129 -6.00 35.87 9.19
C ASP A 129 -7.31 36.67 9.19
N SER A 130 -8.40 36.02 9.59
CA SER A 130 -9.56 36.66 10.20
C SER A 130 -9.76 36.21 11.65
N ASP A 131 -8.68 36.01 12.41
CA ASP A 131 -8.78 35.62 13.83
C ASP A 131 -8.44 36.79 14.75
N GLN A 132 -9.47 37.55 15.13
CA GLN A 132 -9.35 38.50 16.23
C GLN A 132 -9.26 37.76 17.57
N ALA A 133 -8.04 37.73 18.12
CA ALA A 133 -7.73 37.68 19.55
C ALA A 133 -8.59 36.73 20.41
N ILE A 134 -8.25 35.44 20.42
CA ILE A 134 -8.57 34.58 21.56
C ILE A 134 -7.39 34.65 22.54
N ASN A 135 -7.63 35.32 23.67
CA ASN A 135 -6.72 35.36 24.80
C ASN A 135 -6.37 33.94 25.27
N LEU A 136 -5.07 33.62 25.18
CA LEU A 136 -4.46 32.47 25.84
C LEU A 136 -4.57 32.61 27.36
N THR A 137 -5.59 31.99 27.96
CA THR A 137 -5.46 31.49 29.33
C THR A 137 -5.88 30.03 29.39
N GLU A 138 -4.88 29.20 29.67
CA GLU A 138 -4.89 27.78 30.02
C GLU A 138 -6.25 27.06 30.07
N ARG A 139 -6.47 26.10 29.17
CA ARG A 139 -7.26 24.91 29.51
C ARG A 139 -6.57 23.63 29.08
N ARG A 140 -6.22 22.86 30.12
CA ARG A 140 -5.78 21.48 30.14
C ARG A 140 -6.50 20.58 29.14
N LEU A 141 -5.69 19.68 28.55
CA LEU A 141 -5.98 18.37 27.97
C LEU A 141 -7.41 17.87 28.19
N GLY A 142 -8.14 17.76 27.08
CA GLY A 142 -9.24 16.81 26.89
C GLY A 142 -9.01 16.11 25.56
N SER A 143 -8.70 14.81 25.63
CA SER A 143 -8.69 13.91 24.47
C SER A 143 -10.01 14.04 23.71
N LEU A 144 -9.94 14.33 22.41
CA LEU A 144 -11.05 14.19 21.48
C LEU A 144 -10.54 13.40 20.27
N THR A 145 -11.05 12.17 20.23
CA THR A 145 -11.07 11.25 19.11
C THR A 145 -11.87 11.83 17.93
N ASN A 146 -11.44 11.47 16.71
CA ASN A 146 -12.05 11.63 15.38
C ASN A 146 -11.39 12.71 14.50
N ALA A 147 -10.63 12.25 13.50
CA ALA A 147 -9.83 13.06 12.58
C ALA A 147 -10.69 13.93 11.63
N GLU A 148 -10.34 15.22 11.63
CA GLU A 148 -10.22 16.21 10.55
C GLU A 148 -11.14 16.12 9.30
N VAL A 149 -12.19 16.94 9.33
CA VAL A 149 -12.78 17.57 8.14
C VAL A 149 -12.06 18.91 7.95
N SER A 150 -11.70 19.27 6.70
CA SER A 150 -10.99 20.50 6.25
C SER A 150 -9.45 20.51 6.31
N SER A 151 -8.78 19.55 5.66
CA SER A 151 -7.33 19.60 5.42
C SER A 151 -6.99 20.40 4.14
N LEU A 152 -5.91 21.19 4.18
CA LEU A 152 -5.38 21.91 3.02
C LEU A 152 -4.68 20.94 2.07
N VAL A 153 -5.21 20.86 0.85
CA VAL A 153 -4.68 20.00 -0.23
C VAL A 153 -3.68 20.78 -1.09
N HIS A 154 -4.05 21.98 -1.51
CA HIS A 154 -3.22 22.81 -2.38
C HIS A 154 -3.62 24.29 -2.29
N HIS A 155 -2.75 25.20 -2.74
CA HIS A 155 -3.06 26.63 -2.88
C HIS A 155 -2.86 27.02 -4.35
N VAL A 156 -3.95 27.40 -5.01
CA VAL A 156 -3.98 27.84 -6.40
C VAL A 156 -3.71 29.33 -6.46
N ILE A 157 -2.68 29.73 -7.19
CA ILE A 157 -2.27 31.14 -7.32
C ILE A 157 -2.45 31.58 -8.77
N ALA A 158 -3.10 32.73 -8.96
CA ALA A 158 -3.18 33.46 -10.21
C ALA A 158 -2.87 34.94 -9.96
N GLU A 159 -2.13 35.54 -10.88
CA GLU A 159 -1.72 36.94 -10.79
C GLU A 159 -2.30 37.72 -11.98
N ASP A 160 -2.86 38.90 -11.69
CA ASP A 160 -3.27 39.88 -12.69
C ASP A 160 -2.62 41.22 -12.34
N PRO A 161 -1.73 41.77 -13.21
CA PRO A 161 -0.94 42.95 -12.92
C PRO A 161 -1.72 44.27 -12.94
N ASP A 162 -3.02 44.25 -13.27
CA ASP A 162 -3.83 45.46 -13.35
C ASP A 162 -4.20 46.03 -11.96
N GLU A 163 -4.48 47.33 -11.87
CA GLU A 163 -4.84 47.95 -10.58
C GLU A 163 -6.32 47.74 -10.20
N GLY A 164 -6.56 47.59 -8.90
CA GLY A 164 -7.91 47.59 -8.32
C GLY A 164 -8.73 46.36 -8.75
N ARG A 165 -9.96 46.58 -9.23
CA ARG A 165 -10.85 45.47 -9.62
C ARG A 165 -10.38 44.70 -10.83
N ASN A 166 -9.52 45.28 -11.67
CA ASN A 166 -9.00 44.61 -12.85
C ASN A 166 -7.90 43.61 -12.49
N GLY A 167 -7.13 43.82 -11.41
CA GLY A 167 -6.14 42.86 -10.92
C GLY A 167 -6.66 41.88 -9.87
N GLN A 168 -7.91 42.06 -9.41
CA GLN A 168 -8.49 41.20 -8.40
C GLN A 168 -9.06 39.94 -9.05
N VAL A 169 -8.48 38.79 -8.72
CA VAL A 169 -8.86 37.48 -9.27
C VAL A 169 -9.82 36.71 -8.37
N THR A 170 -10.68 35.90 -8.95
CA THR A 170 -11.49 34.90 -8.24
C THR A 170 -11.40 33.52 -8.88
N TYR A 171 -11.42 32.48 -8.05
CA TYR A 171 -11.19 31.09 -8.47
C TYR A 171 -12.47 30.25 -8.49
N HIS A 172 -12.57 29.35 -9.46
CA HIS A 172 -13.68 28.42 -9.63
C HIS A 172 -13.22 27.06 -10.15
N ILE A 173 -13.78 25.97 -9.62
CA ILE A 173 -13.62 24.65 -10.24
C ILE A 173 -14.68 24.49 -11.33
N LEU A 174 -14.25 24.30 -12.59
CA LEU A 174 -15.14 24.09 -13.73
C LEU A 174 -15.58 22.63 -13.87
N SER A 175 -14.66 21.69 -13.63
CA SER A 175 -14.94 20.25 -13.77
C SER A 175 -13.90 19.39 -13.05
N GLY A 176 -14.17 18.09 -12.92
CA GLY A 176 -13.25 17.10 -12.35
C GLY A 176 -13.42 16.85 -10.85
N ASN A 177 -14.24 17.65 -10.17
CA ASN A 177 -14.53 17.52 -8.74
C ASN A 177 -15.67 16.53 -8.49
N GLN A 178 -15.38 15.25 -8.70
CA GLN A 178 -16.33 14.16 -8.49
C GLN A 178 -16.73 14.11 -7.00
N ASN A 179 -18.01 13.84 -6.73
CA ASN A 179 -18.58 13.78 -5.37
C ASN A 179 -18.35 15.02 -4.49
N GLU A 180 -18.03 16.17 -5.11
CA GLU A 180 -17.69 17.41 -4.39
C GLU A 180 -16.52 17.21 -3.40
N ALA A 181 -15.57 16.33 -3.72
CA ALA A 181 -14.41 15.98 -2.90
C ALA A 181 -13.56 17.17 -2.45
N PHE A 182 -13.53 18.25 -3.24
CA PHE A 182 -12.74 19.45 -2.94
C PHE A 182 -13.58 20.72 -2.88
N LEU A 183 -13.19 21.62 -1.98
CA LEU A 183 -13.70 22.98 -1.87
C LEU A 183 -12.58 23.95 -2.23
N LEU A 184 -12.81 24.81 -3.22
CA LEU A 184 -11.88 25.88 -3.59
C LEU A 184 -12.40 27.21 -3.06
N ASP A 185 -11.64 27.85 -2.17
CA ASP A 185 -11.95 29.20 -1.75
C ASP A 185 -11.74 30.16 -2.93
N LYS A 186 -12.82 30.86 -3.29
CA LYS A 186 -12.86 31.75 -4.46
C LYS A 186 -11.96 32.97 -4.32
N THR A 187 -11.53 33.33 -3.11
CA THR A 187 -10.75 34.53 -2.80
C THR A 187 -9.31 34.20 -2.43
N THR A 188 -9.08 33.18 -1.59
CA THR A 188 -7.73 32.79 -1.17
C THR A 188 -7.10 31.82 -2.16
N GLY A 189 -7.88 31.08 -2.95
CA GLY A 189 -7.34 30.04 -3.83
C GLY A 189 -6.97 28.75 -3.08
N GLU A 190 -7.29 28.65 -1.78
CA GLU A 190 -7.06 27.43 -1.00
C GLU A 190 -8.02 26.32 -1.44
N LEU A 191 -7.44 25.18 -1.80
CA LEU A 191 -8.15 23.94 -2.12
C LEU A 191 -8.12 23.03 -0.90
N LEU A 192 -9.29 22.79 -0.33
CA LEU A 192 -9.50 21.99 0.87
C LEU A 192 -10.19 20.68 0.51
N ALA A 193 -9.87 19.60 1.22
CA ALA A 193 -10.68 18.39 1.18
C ALA A 193 -12.01 18.64 1.92
N SER A 194 -13.13 18.35 1.27
CA SER A 194 -14.47 18.59 1.84
C SER A 194 -14.91 17.47 2.81
N HIS A 195 -14.34 16.27 2.64
CA HIS A 195 -14.51 15.09 3.48
C HIS A 195 -13.26 14.20 3.37
N SER A 196 -13.22 13.11 4.16
CA SER A 196 -12.19 12.09 4.04
C SER A 196 -12.16 11.51 2.63
N LEU A 197 -10.98 11.51 2.01
CA LEU A 197 -10.78 10.88 0.72
C LEU A 197 -10.51 9.40 0.94
N ASP A 198 -11.15 8.57 0.12
CA ASP A 198 -11.03 7.12 0.13
C ASP A 198 -10.48 6.71 -1.25
N ARG A 199 -9.35 6.01 -1.26
CA ARG A 199 -8.65 5.62 -2.49
C ARG A 199 -9.43 4.53 -3.22
N GLU A 200 -10.04 3.62 -2.47
CA GLU A 200 -10.85 2.50 -2.96
C GLU A 200 -12.08 3.00 -3.71
N ASP A 201 -12.60 4.18 -3.32
CA ASP A 201 -13.66 4.90 -4.03
C ASP A 201 -13.13 5.68 -5.25
N ALA A 202 -12.10 6.51 -5.07
CA ALA A 202 -11.53 7.35 -6.13
C ALA A 202 -10.06 7.68 -5.91
N ASN A 203 -9.18 7.07 -6.70
CA ASN A 203 -7.74 7.22 -6.54
C ASN A 203 -7.12 8.45 -7.25
N ASN A 204 -7.83 9.07 -8.21
CA ASN A 204 -7.29 10.16 -9.03
C ASN A 204 -8.35 11.20 -9.40
N PHE A 205 -7.98 12.47 -9.27
CA PHE A 205 -8.80 13.60 -9.68
C PHE A 205 -8.03 14.48 -10.67
N THR A 206 -8.74 15.01 -11.67
CA THR A 206 -8.20 15.98 -12.62
C THR A 206 -9.12 17.18 -12.64
N LEU A 207 -8.81 18.17 -11.82
CA LEU A 207 -9.60 19.39 -11.67
C LEU A 207 -9.24 20.37 -12.79
N ILE A 208 -10.25 20.96 -13.42
CA ILE A 208 -10.07 22.13 -14.29
C ILE A 208 -10.48 23.35 -13.46
N ILE A 209 -9.53 24.23 -13.20
CA ILE A 209 -9.72 25.43 -12.38
C ILE A 209 -9.65 26.64 -13.30
N GLU A 210 -10.64 27.53 -13.18
CA GLU A 210 -10.66 28.84 -13.83
C GLU A 210 -10.35 29.91 -12.80
N CYS A 211 -9.55 30.90 -13.19
CA CYS A 211 -9.51 32.20 -12.55
C CYS A 211 -10.08 33.26 -13.49
N HIS A 212 -10.78 34.25 -12.95
CA HIS A 212 -11.16 35.43 -13.72
C HIS A 212 -10.97 36.71 -12.91
N ASP A 213 -10.65 37.80 -13.60
CA ASP A 213 -10.60 39.13 -13.00
C ASP A 213 -12.01 39.70 -12.73
N LEU A 214 -12.10 40.75 -11.92
CA LEU A 214 -13.35 41.48 -11.66
C LEU A 214 -13.52 42.74 -12.54
N GLY A 215 -12.80 42.79 -13.66
CA GLY A 215 -12.84 43.83 -14.67
C GLY A 215 -14.11 43.80 -15.51
N SER A 216 -14.26 44.80 -16.39
CA SER A 216 -15.41 44.90 -17.30
C SER A 216 -14.94 45.36 -18.68
N PRO A 217 -14.84 44.43 -19.67
CA PRO A 217 -15.21 43.02 -19.59
C PRO A 217 -14.22 42.17 -18.77
N PRO A 218 -14.66 41.08 -18.12
CA PRO A 218 -13.75 40.20 -17.37
C PRO A 218 -12.91 39.33 -18.31
N ARG A 219 -11.67 39.04 -17.92
CA ARG A 219 -10.81 38.04 -18.58
C ARG A 219 -10.63 36.82 -17.68
N SER A 220 -10.49 35.65 -18.30
CA SER A 220 -10.29 34.39 -17.58
C SER A 220 -9.14 33.56 -18.15
N SER A 221 -8.57 32.73 -17.29
CA SER A 221 -7.56 31.72 -17.62
C SER A 221 -7.93 30.41 -16.93
N THR A 222 -7.52 29.29 -17.51
CA THR A 222 -7.82 27.95 -16.99
C THR A 222 -6.55 27.14 -16.83
N THR A 223 -6.45 26.38 -15.74
CA THR A 223 -5.38 25.43 -15.47
C THR A 223 -5.93 24.06 -15.09
N GLN A 224 -5.10 23.02 -15.21
CA GLN A 224 -5.42 21.65 -14.86
C GLN A 224 -4.59 21.22 -13.65
N LEU A 225 -5.25 20.74 -12.59
CA LEU A 225 -4.62 20.19 -11.39
C LEU A 225 -4.90 18.70 -11.30
N GLN A 226 -3.85 17.88 -11.21
CA GLN A 226 -3.96 16.44 -10.99
C GLN A 226 -3.66 16.12 -9.53
N ILE A 227 -4.56 15.37 -8.91
CA ILE A 227 -4.46 14.95 -7.51
C ILE A 227 -4.54 13.43 -7.51
N THR A 228 -3.56 12.78 -6.88
CA THR A 228 -3.53 11.33 -6.67
C THR A 228 -3.66 11.05 -5.19
N VAL A 229 -4.62 10.20 -4.84
CA VAL A 229 -4.82 9.71 -3.47
C VAL A 229 -3.87 8.54 -3.25
N LEU A 230 -3.05 8.60 -2.20
CA LEU A 230 -2.15 7.53 -1.82
C LEU A 230 -2.91 6.47 -1.02
N ASP A 231 -2.41 5.24 -1.10
CA ASP A 231 -2.97 4.08 -0.42
C ASP A 231 -2.52 4.00 1.04
N GLU A 232 -3.46 3.68 1.92
CA GLU A 232 -3.20 3.33 3.32
C GLU A 232 -3.69 1.90 3.55
N ASN A 233 -3.09 1.17 4.49
CA ASN A 233 -3.51 -0.21 4.79
C ASN A 233 -4.76 -0.21 5.70
N ASP A 234 -5.88 0.31 5.22
CA ASP A 234 -7.10 0.54 5.99
C ASP A 234 -8.22 -0.45 5.67
N ASN A 235 -7.98 -1.41 4.75
CA ASN A 235 -8.77 -2.62 4.59
C ASN A 235 -8.05 -3.86 5.13
N SER A 236 -8.79 -4.95 5.29
CA SER A 236 -8.24 -6.21 5.80
C SER A 236 -8.69 -7.32 4.87
N PRO A 237 -7.89 -8.37 4.67
CA PRO A 237 -8.24 -9.38 3.68
C PRO A 237 -9.57 -10.04 4.03
N ILE A 238 -10.50 -10.15 3.08
CA ILE A 238 -11.83 -10.72 3.31
C ILE A 238 -11.93 -12.07 2.60
N PHE A 239 -12.15 -13.15 3.36
CA PHE A 239 -12.45 -14.45 2.78
C PHE A 239 -13.79 -14.44 2.04
N ALA A 240 -13.86 -15.07 0.86
CA ALA A 240 -15.10 -15.21 0.09
C ALA A 240 -16.19 -16.04 0.81
N LYS A 241 -15.83 -16.80 1.85
CA LYS A 241 -16.75 -17.56 2.68
C LYS A 241 -16.40 -17.39 4.14
N ASN A 242 -17.42 -17.29 4.99
CA ASN A 242 -17.26 -17.21 6.45
C ASN A 242 -16.86 -18.55 7.10
N TYR A 243 -16.99 -19.65 6.36
CA TYR A 243 -16.69 -21.00 6.82
C TYR A 243 -16.48 -21.93 5.62
N TYR A 244 -15.49 -22.81 5.71
CA TYR A 244 -15.24 -23.83 4.70
C TYR A 244 -15.46 -25.23 5.26
N GLN A 245 -16.10 -26.09 4.48
CA GLN A 245 -16.29 -27.49 4.80
C GLN A 245 -16.05 -28.34 3.56
N THR A 246 -15.32 -29.44 3.73
CA THR A 246 -15.06 -30.41 2.66
C THR A 246 -14.99 -31.83 3.23
N SER A 247 -15.17 -32.81 2.35
CA SER A 247 -15.00 -34.24 2.64
C SER A 247 -13.90 -34.80 1.76
N VAL A 248 -13.01 -35.59 2.34
CA VAL A 248 -11.88 -36.21 1.64
C VAL A 248 -11.83 -37.69 2.00
N ARG A 249 -11.57 -38.55 1.01
CA ARG A 249 -11.41 -39.98 1.27
C ARG A 249 -10.10 -40.23 2.01
N GLU A 250 -10.08 -41.22 2.91
CA GLU A 250 -8.86 -41.57 3.62
C GLU A 250 -7.77 -42.18 2.71
N ASP A 251 -8.18 -42.81 1.61
CA ASP A 251 -7.28 -43.36 0.59
C ASP A 251 -6.70 -42.31 -0.38
N LEU A 252 -6.92 -41.02 -0.12
CA LEU A 252 -6.39 -39.92 -0.93
C LEU A 252 -4.86 -39.85 -0.83
N GLU A 253 -4.20 -39.74 -1.98
CA GLU A 253 -2.73 -39.68 -2.05
C GLU A 253 -2.18 -38.42 -1.35
N GLU A 254 -1.00 -38.55 -0.75
CA GLU A 254 -0.25 -37.43 -0.17
C GLU A 254 0.09 -36.39 -1.26
N GLY A 255 0.00 -35.11 -0.91
CA GLY A 255 0.20 -33.99 -1.83
C GLY A 255 -1.04 -33.62 -2.65
N SER A 256 -2.17 -34.27 -2.43
CA SER A 256 -3.44 -33.93 -3.10
C SER A 256 -4.03 -32.64 -2.55
N VAL A 257 -4.53 -31.78 -3.45
CA VAL A 257 -5.28 -30.57 -3.08
C VAL A 257 -6.69 -30.96 -2.62
N ILE A 258 -7.10 -30.47 -1.45
CA ILE A 258 -8.40 -30.80 -0.83
C ILE A 258 -9.37 -29.63 -0.76
N LEU A 259 -8.83 -28.41 -0.75
CA LEU A 259 -9.58 -27.17 -0.63
C LEU A 259 -8.71 -26.02 -1.14
N GLU A 260 -9.33 -25.03 -1.77
CA GLU A 260 -8.68 -23.79 -2.16
C GLU A 260 -9.37 -22.63 -1.44
N LEU A 261 -8.57 -21.85 -0.71
CA LEU A 261 -9.03 -20.66 -0.02
C LEU A 261 -8.96 -19.47 -0.96
N PHE A 262 -9.92 -18.56 -0.81
CA PHE A 262 -9.90 -17.29 -1.51
C PHE A 262 -10.25 -16.17 -0.54
N ALA A 263 -9.38 -15.18 -0.48
CA ALA A 263 -9.56 -13.90 0.18
C ALA A 263 -9.03 -12.78 -0.74
N SER A 264 -9.65 -11.61 -0.62
CA SER A 264 -9.29 -10.41 -1.37
C SER A 264 -9.13 -9.24 -0.40
N ASP A 265 -8.19 -8.36 -0.70
CA ASP A 265 -8.02 -7.08 -0.02
C ASP A 265 -8.19 -5.96 -1.06
N GLU A 266 -8.79 -4.84 -0.67
CA GLU A 266 -9.14 -3.74 -1.58
C GLU A 266 -8.01 -2.72 -1.74
N ASP A 267 -7.04 -2.72 -0.82
CA ASP A 267 -5.88 -1.83 -0.81
C ASP A 267 -4.93 -2.08 -2.00
N ASP A 268 -4.05 -1.12 -2.30
CA ASP A 268 -3.10 -1.20 -3.41
C ASP A 268 -1.81 -1.95 -3.06
N GLY A 269 -1.18 -2.54 -4.09
CA GLY A 269 0.17 -3.09 -3.97
C GLY A 269 0.32 -4.14 -2.85
N LEU A 270 1.28 -3.92 -1.94
CA LEU A 270 1.57 -4.84 -0.83
C LEU A 270 0.50 -4.83 0.27
N ASN A 271 -0.21 -3.71 0.44
CA ASN A 271 -1.34 -3.61 1.36
C ASN A 271 -2.51 -4.48 0.84
N GLY A 272 -2.66 -4.58 -0.48
CA GLY A 272 -3.62 -5.47 -1.13
C GLY A 272 -3.19 -6.94 -1.29
N GLU A 273 -1.89 -7.25 -1.14
CA GLU A 273 -1.36 -8.57 -1.49
C GLU A 273 -1.59 -9.61 -0.37
N VAL A 274 -2.46 -10.58 -0.64
CA VAL A 274 -2.89 -11.57 0.36
C VAL A 274 -2.01 -12.82 0.40
N MET A 275 -1.61 -13.19 1.61
CA MET A 275 -0.88 -14.42 1.93
C MET A 275 -1.63 -15.30 2.94
N TYR A 276 -1.61 -16.61 2.70
CA TYR A 276 -2.34 -17.59 3.50
C TYR A 276 -1.43 -18.37 4.46
N SER A 277 -1.94 -18.68 5.64
CA SER A 277 -1.31 -19.57 6.62
C SER A 277 -2.33 -20.38 7.42
N LEU A 278 -1.88 -21.47 8.06
CA LEU A 278 -2.69 -22.25 9.00
C LEU A 278 -2.18 -22.01 10.43
N ILE A 279 -3.08 -21.76 11.37
CA ILE A 279 -2.72 -21.38 12.76
C ILE A 279 -3.04 -22.45 13.81
N ASP A 280 -3.82 -23.47 13.47
CA ASP A 280 -4.15 -24.55 14.40
C ASP A 280 -3.40 -25.85 14.06
N ASP A 281 -3.22 -26.71 15.07
CA ASP A 281 -2.55 -27.99 14.92
C ASP A 281 -3.37 -28.96 14.06
N THR A 282 -2.91 -29.19 12.83
CA THR A 282 -3.46 -30.21 11.92
C THR A 282 -2.85 -31.60 12.17
N LEU A 283 -2.02 -31.75 13.20
CA LEU A 283 -1.15 -32.91 13.45
C LEU A 283 -0.23 -33.19 12.26
N GLY A 284 0.13 -32.14 11.50
CA GLY A 284 0.86 -32.26 10.24
C GLY A 284 0.10 -33.03 9.16
N ALA A 285 -1.25 -32.99 9.17
CA ALA A 285 -2.07 -33.60 8.13
C ALA A 285 -2.20 -32.73 6.87
N PHE A 286 -2.15 -31.41 7.04
CA PHE A 286 -2.37 -30.45 5.98
C PHE A 286 -1.37 -29.30 6.06
N THR A 287 -1.04 -28.76 4.89
CA THR A 287 -0.35 -27.48 4.73
C THR A 287 -1.09 -26.62 3.69
N VAL A 288 -0.90 -25.32 3.74
CA VAL A 288 -1.47 -24.37 2.76
C VAL A 288 -0.35 -23.76 1.93
N ASN A 289 -0.58 -23.64 0.63
CA ASN A 289 0.25 -22.83 -0.23
C ASN A 289 -0.04 -21.35 0.03
N SER A 290 0.98 -20.58 0.40
CA SER A 290 0.80 -19.22 0.90
C SER A 290 0.29 -18.22 -0.13
N THR A 291 0.46 -18.46 -1.43
CA THR A 291 0.02 -17.54 -2.48
C THR A 291 -1.28 -17.97 -3.16
N THR A 292 -1.46 -19.28 -3.36
CA THR A 292 -2.66 -19.82 -4.04
C THR A 292 -3.81 -20.14 -3.08
N GLY A 293 -3.54 -20.25 -1.78
CA GLY A 293 -4.55 -20.68 -0.80
C GLY A 293 -4.91 -22.17 -0.90
N ALA A 294 -4.22 -22.95 -1.75
CA ALA A 294 -4.46 -24.38 -1.89
C ALA A 294 -3.98 -25.16 -0.66
N ILE A 295 -4.90 -25.87 -0.01
CA ILE A 295 -4.62 -26.78 1.10
C ILE A 295 -4.36 -28.17 0.54
N VAL A 296 -3.21 -28.75 0.91
CA VAL A 296 -2.77 -30.07 0.45
C VAL A 296 -2.53 -31.04 1.61
N THR A 297 -2.72 -32.33 1.35
CA THR A 297 -2.38 -33.40 2.29
C THR A 297 -0.87 -33.56 2.43
N THR A 298 -0.36 -33.74 3.65
CA THR A 298 1.08 -33.95 3.93
C THR A 298 1.40 -35.33 4.48
N LYS A 299 0.38 -36.14 4.76
CA LYS A 299 0.49 -37.53 5.19
C LYS A 299 -0.78 -38.30 4.81
N ALA A 300 -0.68 -39.63 4.76
CA ALA A 300 -1.83 -40.50 4.62
C ALA A 300 -2.88 -40.22 5.72
N LEU A 301 -4.14 -40.15 5.30
CA LEU A 301 -5.28 -39.95 6.18
C LEU A 301 -5.82 -41.33 6.59
N ASP A 302 -6.40 -41.40 7.79
CA ASP A 302 -6.96 -42.62 8.36
C ASP A 302 -8.14 -42.20 9.24
N ARG A 303 -9.33 -42.62 8.84
CA ARG A 303 -10.60 -42.25 9.46
C ARG A 303 -10.77 -42.94 10.81
N GLU A 304 -10.34 -44.19 10.96
CA GLU A 304 -10.35 -44.95 12.21
C GLU A 304 -9.49 -44.27 13.27
N THR A 305 -8.36 -43.68 12.86
CA THR A 305 -7.53 -42.86 13.74
C THR A 305 -8.15 -41.49 14.00
N LYS A 306 -8.61 -40.78 12.95
CA LYS A 306 -9.19 -39.44 13.09
C LYS A 306 -10.18 -39.12 11.96
N SER A 307 -11.46 -39.12 12.29
CA SER A 307 -12.56 -38.91 11.33
C SER A 307 -12.80 -37.46 10.90
N GLN A 308 -12.22 -36.47 11.60
CA GLN A 308 -12.39 -35.06 11.25
C GLN A 308 -11.25 -34.18 11.76
N TYR A 309 -11.00 -33.10 11.01
CA TYR A 309 -10.08 -32.03 11.35
C TYR A 309 -10.82 -30.71 11.35
N ALA A 310 -10.70 -29.97 12.45
CA ALA A 310 -11.18 -28.61 12.56
C ALA A 310 -9.99 -27.71 12.87
N PHE A 311 -9.75 -26.73 12.01
CA PHE A 311 -8.61 -25.81 12.12
C PHE A 311 -8.97 -24.47 11.46
N ARG A 312 -8.15 -23.46 11.73
CA ARG A 312 -8.30 -22.13 11.15
C ARG A 312 -7.18 -21.82 10.17
N ALA A 313 -7.56 -21.10 9.12
CA ALA A 313 -6.64 -20.43 8.23
C ALA A 313 -6.68 -18.92 8.48
N VAL A 314 -5.58 -18.26 8.15
CA VAL A 314 -5.41 -16.81 8.19
C VAL A 314 -5.09 -16.32 6.80
N ALA A 315 -5.76 -15.25 6.38
CA ALA A 315 -5.36 -14.42 5.26
C ALA A 315 -4.79 -13.14 5.86
N SER A 316 -3.57 -12.77 5.46
CA SER A 316 -2.86 -11.57 5.91
C SER A 316 -2.42 -10.80 4.68
N ASP A 317 -2.53 -9.48 4.71
CA ASP A 317 -1.85 -8.65 3.73
C ASP A 317 -0.31 -8.75 3.89
N CYS A 318 0.40 -8.15 2.94
CA CYS A 318 1.86 -8.07 2.93
C CYS A 318 2.37 -6.68 3.35
N SER A 319 1.56 -5.89 4.06
CA SER A 319 1.96 -4.55 4.49
C SER A 319 3.16 -4.62 5.42
N ILE A 320 4.13 -3.72 5.19
CA ILE A 320 5.35 -3.63 6.01
C ILE A 320 5.04 -2.96 7.35
N GLN A 321 4.09 -2.03 7.38
CA GLN A 321 3.76 -1.22 8.54
C GLN A 321 2.32 -1.51 8.98
N GLY A 322 2.18 -2.46 9.90
CA GLY A 322 0.88 -2.81 10.46
C GLY A 322 0.05 -3.73 9.55
N PRO A 323 0.55 -4.96 9.27
CA PRO A 323 -0.21 -5.92 8.49
C PRO A 323 -1.51 -6.29 9.19
N ARG A 324 -2.56 -6.41 8.38
CA ARG A 324 -3.92 -6.73 8.80
C ARG A 324 -4.28 -8.11 8.28
N SER A 325 -5.12 -8.79 9.06
CA SER A 325 -5.40 -10.19 8.83
C SER A 325 -6.78 -10.57 9.31
N THR A 326 -7.36 -11.58 8.66
CA THR A 326 -8.61 -12.20 9.06
C THR A 326 -8.45 -13.70 9.16
N THR A 327 -9.37 -14.34 9.90
CA THR A 327 -9.32 -15.78 10.16
C THR A 327 -10.61 -16.45 9.72
N VAL A 328 -10.51 -17.68 9.20
CA VAL A 328 -11.66 -18.49 8.80
C VAL A 328 -11.57 -19.90 9.36
N ASN A 329 -12.71 -20.43 9.78
CA ASN A 329 -12.84 -21.81 10.27
C ASN A 329 -12.99 -22.79 9.10
N ILE A 330 -12.30 -23.92 9.20
CA ILE A 330 -12.28 -24.99 8.20
C ILE A 330 -12.59 -26.32 8.88
N MET A 331 -13.51 -27.09 8.32
CA MET A 331 -13.81 -28.46 8.74
C MET A 331 -13.61 -29.44 7.60
N VAL A 332 -12.73 -30.40 7.82
CA VAL A 332 -12.45 -31.50 6.89
C VAL A 332 -12.99 -32.79 7.49
N HIS A 333 -13.93 -33.43 6.81
CA HIS A 333 -14.39 -34.77 7.15
C HIS A 333 -13.60 -35.81 6.38
N ILE A 334 -13.21 -36.88 7.06
CA ILE A 334 -12.59 -38.04 6.42
C ILE A 334 -13.68 -39.04 6.08
N ASP A 335 -13.86 -39.30 4.79
CA ASP A 335 -14.78 -40.30 4.27
C ASP A 335 -14.14 -41.69 4.34
N ASP A 336 -14.96 -42.64 4.79
CA ASP A 336 -14.62 -44.04 4.99
C ASP A 336 -14.32 -44.80 3.69
N VAL A 337 -13.34 -45.69 3.76
CA VAL A 337 -12.93 -46.62 2.74
C VAL A 337 -12.77 -47.98 3.40
N ASN A 338 -13.36 -49.01 2.79
CA ASN A 338 -13.31 -50.36 3.35
C ASN A 338 -11.91 -50.98 3.20
N ASP A 339 -10.98 -50.62 4.10
CA ASP A 339 -9.61 -51.12 4.14
C ASP A 339 -9.32 -52.01 5.36
N ASN A 340 -10.26 -52.07 6.32
CA ASN A 340 -10.24 -53.03 7.41
C ASN A 340 -11.02 -54.29 7.04
N SER A 341 -10.73 -55.37 7.76
CA SER A 341 -11.43 -56.65 7.62
C SER A 341 -12.10 -56.99 8.94
N PRO A 342 -13.29 -57.63 8.92
CA PRO A 342 -13.96 -58.01 10.15
C PRO A 342 -13.08 -58.95 10.98
N VAL A 343 -12.89 -58.61 12.26
CA VAL A 343 -12.12 -59.41 13.21
C VAL A 343 -13.04 -60.06 14.24
N PHE A 344 -12.71 -61.29 14.66
CA PHE A 344 -13.30 -61.89 15.84
C PHE A 344 -12.51 -61.43 17.08
N PRO A 345 -13.12 -60.71 18.03
CA PRO A 345 -12.40 -60.21 19.21
C PRO A 345 -11.81 -61.32 20.09
N GLN A 346 -12.35 -62.55 19.97
CA GLN A 346 -11.87 -63.73 20.68
C GLN A 346 -11.50 -64.82 19.67
N ASN A 347 -10.21 -65.08 19.55
CA ASN A 347 -9.65 -66.16 18.73
C ASN A 347 -8.40 -66.75 19.42
N PRO A 348 -8.38 -68.05 19.78
CA PRO A 348 -9.42 -69.07 19.56
C PRO A 348 -10.61 -68.92 20.51
N PHE A 349 -11.81 -69.20 20.00
CA PHE A 349 -13.03 -69.22 20.79
C PHE A 349 -13.20 -70.60 21.45
N LYS A 350 -13.39 -70.64 22.78
CA LYS A 350 -13.59 -71.88 23.54
C LYS A 350 -14.99 -71.90 24.16
N VAL A 351 -15.73 -72.98 23.92
CA VAL A 351 -17.09 -73.19 24.42
C VAL A 351 -17.14 -74.52 25.15
N TYR A 352 -17.72 -74.53 26.34
CA TYR A 352 -17.97 -75.76 27.10
C TYR A 352 -19.45 -76.11 27.00
N VAL A 353 -19.75 -77.30 26.49
CA VAL A 353 -21.13 -77.77 26.29
C VAL A 353 -21.43 -78.89 27.29
N PRO A 354 -22.43 -78.74 28.19
CA PRO A 354 -22.85 -79.80 29.09
C PRO A 354 -23.44 -81.01 28.32
N PRO A 355 -23.26 -82.24 28.81
CA PRO A 355 -23.79 -83.45 28.15
C PRO A 355 -25.33 -83.49 28.07
N GLU A 356 -26.03 -82.75 28.95
CA GLU A 356 -27.51 -82.69 29.01
C GLU A 356 -28.12 -81.65 28.04
N THR A 357 -27.32 -81.06 27.15
CA THR A 357 -27.77 -79.97 26.26
C THR A 357 -28.81 -80.48 25.26
N SER A 358 -29.96 -79.81 25.18
CA SER A 358 -31.06 -80.20 24.31
C SER A 358 -30.74 -79.93 22.83
N VAL A 359 -31.28 -80.76 21.94
CA VAL A 359 -31.15 -80.58 20.48
C VAL A 359 -31.71 -79.21 20.08
N ASN A 360 -31.05 -78.53 19.12
CA ASN A 360 -31.36 -77.18 18.64
C ASN A 360 -31.15 -76.04 19.64
N GLN A 361 -30.50 -76.28 20.78
CA GLN A 361 -30.07 -75.21 21.69
C GLN A 361 -28.85 -74.47 21.10
N THR A 362 -28.87 -73.13 21.14
CA THR A 362 -27.72 -72.30 20.75
C THR A 362 -26.64 -72.42 21.83
N ILE A 363 -25.49 -72.99 21.48
CA ILE A 363 -24.38 -73.21 22.42
C ILE A 363 -23.39 -72.05 22.46
N ALA A 364 -23.33 -71.26 21.40
CA ALA A 364 -22.49 -70.08 21.30
C ALA A 364 -23.01 -69.13 20.22
N THR A 365 -22.77 -67.84 20.44
CA THR A 365 -22.91 -66.80 19.41
C THR A 365 -21.57 -66.11 19.26
N VAL A 366 -20.95 -66.24 18.09
CA VAL A 366 -19.75 -65.47 17.73
C VAL A 366 -20.16 -64.20 17.01
N ARG A 367 -19.46 -63.11 17.30
CA ARG A 367 -19.66 -61.79 16.70
C ARG A 367 -18.34 -61.33 16.10
N ALA A 368 -18.36 -60.93 14.83
CA ALA A 368 -17.27 -60.18 14.23
C ALA A 368 -17.49 -58.68 14.47
N ALA A 369 -16.41 -57.93 14.60
CA ALA A 369 -16.40 -56.48 14.65
C ALA A 369 -15.61 -55.96 13.44
N ASP A 370 -16.11 -54.91 12.81
CA ASP A 370 -15.44 -54.15 11.77
C ASP A 370 -15.39 -52.69 12.23
N VAL A 371 -14.28 -52.02 11.93
CA VAL A 371 -14.03 -50.64 12.38
C VAL A 371 -14.46 -49.60 11.34
N ASP A 372 -14.68 -50.02 10.08
CA ASP A 372 -15.17 -49.20 8.98
C ASP A 372 -16.64 -48.74 9.20
N LEU A 373 -17.04 -47.62 8.59
CA LEU A 373 -18.39 -47.04 8.67
C LEU A 373 -19.29 -47.43 7.47
N GLY A 374 -20.59 -47.63 7.76
CA GLY A 374 -21.63 -47.84 6.74
C GLY A 374 -21.93 -49.30 6.40
N PRO A 375 -22.70 -49.58 5.33
CA PRO A 375 -23.17 -50.94 4.99
C PRO A 375 -22.04 -51.91 4.60
N ASN A 376 -20.82 -51.41 4.42
CA ASN A 376 -19.63 -52.20 4.12
C ASN A 376 -19.24 -53.15 5.26
N VAL A 377 -19.85 -53.03 6.43
CA VAL A 377 -19.80 -54.02 7.52
C VAL A 377 -20.22 -55.43 7.07
N HIS A 378 -20.97 -55.61 5.97
CA HIS A 378 -21.06 -56.90 5.24
C HIS A 378 -21.96 -56.80 4.00
N HIS A 379 -21.41 -56.94 2.79
CA HIS A 379 -22.19 -57.38 1.62
C HIS A 379 -21.86 -58.83 1.25
N GLY A 380 -22.23 -59.74 2.16
CA GLY A 380 -22.56 -61.14 1.80
C GLY A 380 -24.04 -61.24 1.40
N PRO A 381 -24.42 -62.14 0.48
CA PRO A 381 -25.76 -62.16 -0.12
C PRO A 381 -26.80 -62.72 0.85
N LYS A 382 -27.32 -61.86 1.72
CA LYS A 382 -28.68 -61.82 2.31
C LYS A 382 -28.62 -60.84 3.48
N GLY A 383 -29.21 -59.65 3.27
CA GLY A 383 -29.19 -58.57 4.23
C GLY A 383 -29.64 -59.02 5.63
N SER A 384 -28.76 -58.86 6.62
CA SER A 384 -29.10 -58.69 8.03
C SER A 384 -27.86 -58.24 8.80
N MET A 385 -28.07 -57.23 9.64
CA MET A 385 -27.20 -56.71 10.70
C MET A 385 -26.42 -57.80 11.42
N MET A 386 -25.14 -57.55 11.74
CA MET A 386 -24.26 -58.42 12.52
C MET A 386 -24.14 -59.84 11.94
N CYS A 387 -22.95 -60.21 11.46
CA CYS A 387 -22.65 -61.62 11.22
C CYS A 387 -22.55 -62.37 12.57
N CYS A 388 -23.70 -62.75 13.12
CA CYS A 388 -23.82 -63.65 14.25
C CYS A 388 -23.84 -65.08 13.72
N LEU A 389 -22.69 -65.75 13.66
CA LEU A 389 -22.69 -67.20 13.44
C LEU A 389 -23.18 -67.86 14.74
N ARG A 390 -24.32 -68.56 14.65
CA ARG A 390 -24.82 -69.42 15.73
C ARG A 390 -24.34 -70.84 15.48
N ALA A 391 -23.56 -71.38 16.40
CA ALA A 391 -23.26 -72.81 16.40
C ALA A 391 -24.45 -73.57 17.01
N ILE A 392 -24.97 -74.55 16.27
CA ILE A 392 -26.07 -75.44 16.69
C ILE A 392 -25.54 -76.87 16.66
N VAL A 393 -25.83 -77.65 17.71
CA VAL A 393 -25.45 -79.07 17.77
C VAL A 393 -26.28 -79.86 16.76
N GLY A 394 -25.65 -80.41 15.72
CA GLY A 394 -26.25 -81.31 14.73
C GLY A 394 -25.81 -82.76 14.96
N PHE A 395 -26.77 -83.69 15.05
CA PHE A 395 -26.48 -85.12 15.13
C PHE A 395 -26.00 -85.64 13.77
N LEU A 396 -24.79 -86.21 13.72
CA LEU A 396 -24.52 -87.39 12.89
C LEU A 396 -24.52 -88.61 13.83
N ALA A 397 -25.15 -89.70 13.37
CA ALA A 397 -25.48 -90.90 14.15
C ALA A 397 -24.28 -91.50 14.94
N PRO A 398 -24.53 -92.24 16.03
CA PRO A 398 -23.54 -92.44 17.07
C PRO A 398 -22.50 -93.50 16.71
N ALA A 399 -21.23 -93.17 16.92
CA ALA A 399 -20.21 -94.12 17.32
C ALA A 399 -19.40 -93.48 18.47
N HIS A 400 -19.18 -94.28 19.52
CA HIS A 400 -18.38 -93.99 20.72
C HIS A 400 -17.20 -93.05 20.49
N ILE A 401 -16.90 -92.13 21.44
CA ILE A 401 -15.57 -91.95 22.07
C ILE A 401 -15.55 -90.74 23.04
N GLN A 402 -14.62 -90.84 23.99
CA GLN A 402 -14.36 -90.08 25.22
C GLN A 402 -14.13 -88.56 25.06
N GLN A 403 -14.23 -87.89 26.22
CA GLN A 403 -13.86 -86.49 26.50
C GLN A 403 -12.72 -85.98 25.61
N SER A 404 -13.03 -85.01 24.74
CA SER A 404 -12.00 -84.18 24.12
C SER A 404 -12.48 -82.73 24.01
N ALA A 405 -11.58 -81.80 24.34
CA ALA A 405 -11.78 -80.38 24.11
C ALA A 405 -11.70 -80.13 22.60
N THR A 406 -12.80 -79.72 21.99
CA THR A 406 -12.85 -79.40 20.56
C THR A 406 -12.23 -78.03 20.31
N HIS A 407 -11.08 -78.02 19.64
CA HIS A 407 -10.45 -76.82 19.13
C HIS A 407 -11.03 -76.47 17.76
N ILE A 408 -11.67 -75.31 17.63
CA ILE A 408 -11.97 -74.75 16.31
C ILE A 408 -10.68 -74.06 15.83
N ARG A 409 -9.94 -74.71 14.93
CA ARG A 409 -8.81 -74.11 14.20
C ARG A 409 -9.28 -73.65 12.82
N GLN A 410 -8.78 -72.50 12.39
CA GLN A 410 -8.86 -72.07 11.01
C GLN A 410 -7.46 -72.17 10.41
N ASP A 411 -7.21 -73.24 9.65
CA ASP A 411 -5.95 -73.44 8.92
C ASP A 411 -6.11 -72.89 7.49
N ALA A 412 -5.65 -71.66 7.22
CA ALA A 412 -5.13 -71.20 5.92
C ALA A 412 -4.63 -69.73 5.98
N PRO A 413 -3.52 -69.38 5.31
CA PRO A 413 -3.07 -67.99 5.23
C PRO A 413 -3.87 -67.23 4.17
N PHE A 414 -4.37 -66.03 4.51
CA PHE A 414 -4.89 -65.08 3.53
C PHE A 414 -3.72 -64.52 2.69
N SER A 415 -3.49 -65.14 1.54
CA SER A 415 -2.51 -64.69 0.55
C SER A 415 -3.09 -63.53 -0.27
N LYS A 416 -2.38 -62.38 -0.26
CA LYS A 416 -2.59 -61.27 -1.19
C LYS A 416 -2.45 -61.76 -2.64
N ARG A 417 -3.54 -61.81 -3.42
CA ARG A 417 -3.46 -61.64 -4.88
C ARG A 417 -4.76 -61.07 -5.46
N ARG A 418 -4.55 -60.10 -6.35
CA ARG A 418 -5.52 -59.30 -7.12
C ARG A 418 -6.53 -60.16 -7.89
N LYS A 419 -7.76 -59.61 -7.95
CA LYS A 419 -8.85 -59.84 -8.92
C LYS A 419 -9.36 -61.28 -9.06
N GLY A 420 -10.58 -61.49 -8.56
CA GLY A 420 -11.44 -62.60 -8.97
C GLY A 420 -12.06 -63.35 -7.80
N CYS A 421 -13.33 -63.09 -7.56
CA CYS A 421 -14.36 -63.97 -6.99
C CYS A 421 -13.87 -65.34 -6.46
N CYS A 422 -13.84 -65.52 -5.14
CA CYS A 422 -13.74 -66.85 -4.51
C CYS A 422 -14.77 -66.97 -3.38
N THR A 423 -15.84 -67.70 -3.69
CA THR A 423 -16.83 -68.26 -2.77
C THR A 423 -16.18 -69.24 -1.79
N ALA A 424 -16.39 -69.04 -0.49
CA ALA A 424 -16.24 -70.08 0.52
C ALA A 424 -17.24 -69.82 1.67
N CYS A 425 -18.43 -70.42 1.59
CA CYS A 425 -19.23 -70.68 2.78
C CYS A 425 -18.59 -71.85 3.53
N SER A 426 -17.79 -71.56 4.54
CA SER A 426 -17.32 -72.58 5.47
C SER A 426 -18.45 -72.86 6.46
N SER A 427 -19.24 -73.91 6.22
CA SER A 427 -19.92 -74.59 7.32
C SER A 427 -18.82 -75.20 8.19
N LEU A 428 -18.63 -74.67 9.39
CA LEU A 428 -17.76 -75.30 10.39
C LEU A 428 -18.44 -76.58 10.88
N THR A 429 -18.16 -77.68 10.18
CA THR A 429 -18.35 -79.02 10.72
C THR A 429 -17.30 -79.24 11.79
N LEU A 430 -17.74 -79.68 12.96
CA LEU A 430 -16.86 -80.16 14.02
C LEU A 430 -16.17 -81.42 13.51
N ASP A 431 -14.89 -81.30 13.14
CA ASP A 431 -14.05 -82.48 12.90
C ASP A 431 -13.72 -83.13 14.25
N ASN A 432 -14.17 -84.37 14.39
CA ASN A 432 -13.83 -85.28 15.49
C ASN A 432 -12.60 -86.10 15.06
N PRO A 433 -11.57 -86.30 15.89
CA PRO A 433 -10.54 -87.31 15.61
C PRO A 433 -11.10 -88.74 15.66
#